data_AF-A0A436W674-F1
#
_entry.id   AF-A0A436W674-F1
#
_cell.length_a   1.000
_cell.length_b   1.000
_cell.length_c   1.000
_cell.angle_alpha   90.00
_cell.angle_beta   90.00
_cell.angle_gamma   90.00
#
_symmetry.space_group_name_H-M   'P 1'
#
loop_
_entity.id
_entity.type
_entity.pdbx_description
1 polymer ?
#
loop_
_entity_poly.entity_id
_entity_poly.type
_entity_poly.pdbx_seq_one_letter_code
_entity_poly.pdbx_strand_id
1 'polypeptide(L)'
;MPIFIDRRLNPKDKSLGNRQRFLRRAREELKRSIRDRIRTGRIAEADREYAVPMPEKGTGEPSFNDARNSGRRQHILPGNKSFSPGDLIPKPGQGGGAGSSSPGDTVSEDDFRFVLSREEVLDLFFEDLELPDMVKLNLKEILAFKSQRAGFATTGSPTNINVARTMRNSHGRRIALRRPKQADVDAIAGQIAALDSQPASAATRLRVADLRKEFERLERRRKRIAYVDPIDIRFNRFDPRPLPNASAVMFCLMDVSGSMGEREKDLAKRFFVLLHLFLKRRY
;
A
#
# COMPACT_ATOMS: atom_id res chain seq x y z
N MET A 1 -13.44 3.00 5.19
CA MET A 1 -13.09 4.25 4.48
C MET A 1 -13.69 4.20 3.10
N PRO A 2 -14.62 5.10 2.75
CA PRO A 2 -15.15 5.16 1.39
C PRO A 2 -14.02 5.54 0.42
N ILE A 3 -13.88 4.74 -0.64
CA ILE A 3 -12.85 4.87 -1.67
C ILE A 3 -13.48 5.65 -2.82
N PHE A 4 -13.13 6.93 -2.95
CA PHE A 4 -13.49 7.71 -4.14
C PHE A 4 -12.43 7.48 -5.20
N ILE A 5 -12.85 7.03 -6.37
CA ILE A 5 -11.93 6.73 -7.46
C ILE A 5 -11.69 8.01 -8.23
N ASP A 6 -10.49 8.56 -8.10
CA ASP A 6 -10.01 9.59 -9.02
C ASP A 6 -9.86 8.96 -10.41
N ARG A 7 -10.81 9.25 -11.30
CA ARG A 7 -10.86 8.69 -12.66
C ARG A 7 -9.92 9.39 -13.63
N ARG A 8 -9.11 10.36 -13.19
CA ARG A 8 -8.18 11.10 -14.04
C ARG A 8 -7.05 10.19 -14.54
N LEU A 9 -6.60 10.46 -15.76
CA LEU A 9 -5.37 9.87 -16.30
C LEU A 9 -4.19 10.41 -15.47
N ASN A 10 -3.60 9.56 -14.62
CA ASN A 10 -2.57 9.99 -13.70
C ASN A 10 -1.29 10.42 -14.47
N PRO A 11 -0.82 11.66 -14.36
CA PRO A 11 0.47 12.03 -14.93
C PRO A 11 1.56 11.22 -14.22
N LYS A 12 2.45 10.59 -15.00
CA LYS A 12 3.44 9.61 -14.53
C LYS A 12 4.47 10.16 -13.53
N ASP A 13 4.52 11.48 -13.35
CA ASP A 13 5.62 12.17 -12.66
C ASP A 13 5.31 12.61 -11.22
N LYS A 14 4.13 12.28 -10.66
CA LYS A 14 3.75 12.71 -9.30
C LYS A 14 4.10 11.67 -8.23
N SER A 15 4.75 12.12 -7.15
CA SER A 15 5.05 11.30 -5.98
C SER A 15 3.77 10.84 -5.25
N LEU A 16 3.76 9.61 -4.73
CA LEU A 16 2.59 9.05 -4.02
C LEU A 16 2.18 9.90 -2.81
N GLY A 17 3.14 10.51 -2.11
CA GLY A 17 2.87 11.37 -0.96
C GLY A 17 2.14 12.66 -1.32
N ASN A 18 2.52 13.32 -2.42
CA ASN A 18 1.83 14.53 -2.87
C ASN A 18 0.41 14.21 -3.33
N ARG A 19 0.22 13.10 -4.03
CA ARG A 19 -1.10 12.61 -4.43
C ARG A 19 -2.01 12.38 -3.22
N GLN A 20 -1.51 11.74 -2.16
CA GLN A 20 -2.30 11.52 -0.94
C GLN A 20 -2.71 12.84 -0.27
N ARG A 21 -1.83 13.84 -0.25
CA ARG A 21 -2.14 15.17 0.31
C ARG A 21 -3.17 15.92 -0.54
N PHE A 22 -3.10 15.80 -1.87
CA PHE A 22 -4.09 16.37 -2.78
C PHE A 22 -5.45 15.71 -2.56
N LEU A 23 -5.52 14.37 -2.57
CA LEU A 23 -6.77 13.63 -2.36
C LEU A 23 -7.43 13.96 -1.03
N ARG A 24 -6.65 14.17 0.04
CA ARG A 24 -7.19 14.59 1.34
C ARG A 24 -7.85 15.98 1.27
N ARG A 25 -7.17 16.96 0.68
CA ARG A 25 -7.69 18.33 0.50
C ARG A 25 -8.91 18.36 -0.43
N ALA A 26 -8.83 17.61 -1.53
CA ALA A 26 -9.93 17.45 -2.46
C ALA A 26 -11.16 16.87 -1.76
N ARG A 27 -11.00 15.83 -0.94
CA ARG A 27 -12.10 15.24 -0.15
C ARG A 27 -12.74 16.23 0.81
N GLU A 28 -11.95 17.02 1.53
CA GLU A 28 -12.46 18.05 2.46
C GLU A 28 -13.31 19.09 1.74
N GLU A 29 -12.88 19.54 0.57
CA GLU A 29 -13.60 20.55 -0.21
C GLU A 29 -14.85 19.95 -0.90
N LEU A 30 -14.76 18.72 -1.40
CA LEU A 30 -15.91 17.98 -1.92
C LEU A 30 -17.01 17.84 -0.86
N LYS A 31 -16.62 17.49 0.36
CA LYS A 31 -17.53 17.38 1.50
C LYS A 31 -18.21 18.71 1.84
N ARG A 32 -17.46 19.81 1.82
CA ARG A 32 -18.01 21.17 2.03
C ARG A 32 -19.01 21.55 0.94
N SER A 33 -18.63 21.37 -0.32
CA SER A 33 -19.48 21.73 -1.48
C SER A 33 -20.78 20.93 -1.55
N ILE A 34 -20.76 19.63 -1.20
CA ILE A 34 -21.96 18.79 -1.11
C ILE A 34 -22.90 19.31 -0.01
N ARG A 35 -22.36 19.66 1.17
CA ARG A 35 -23.15 20.17 2.29
C ARG A 35 -23.86 21.48 1.94
N ASP A 36 -23.13 22.41 1.32
CA ASP A 36 -23.69 23.70 0.91
C ASP A 36 -24.77 23.52 -0.16
N ARG A 37 -24.56 22.62 -1.13
CA ARG A 37 -25.56 22.32 -2.17
C ARG A 37 -26.83 21.69 -1.62
N ILE A 38 -26.72 20.69 -0.73
CA ILE A 38 -27.88 20.06 -0.07
C ILE A 38 -28.72 21.11 0.69
N ARG A 39 -28.05 22.10 1.31
CA ARG A 39 -28.75 23.20 2.00
C ARG A 39 -29.49 24.13 1.04
N THR A 40 -28.96 24.34 -0.17
CA THR A 40 -29.49 25.33 -1.14
C THR A 40 -30.48 24.79 -2.18
N GLY A 41 -30.54 23.47 -2.46
CA GLY A 41 -31.23 22.99 -3.67
C GLY A 41 -31.82 21.58 -3.63
N ARG A 42 -32.93 21.43 -4.37
CA ARG A 42 -33.90 20.32 -4.44
C ARG A 42 -33.26 18.95 -4.73
N ILE A 43 -33.50 18.00 -3.83
CA ILE A 43 -33.07 16.59 -3.84
C ILE A 43 -33.66 15.76 -5.01
N ALA A 44 -34.42 16.37 -5.93
CA ALA A 44 -35.22 15.66 -6.92
C ALA A 44 -34.43 15.13 -8.13
N GLU A 45 -33.22 15.61 -8.40
CA GLU A 45 -32.39 15.15 -9.54
C GLU A 45 -31.37 14.08 -9.12
N ALA A 46 -31.79 13.16 -8.25
CA ALA A 46 -30.85 12.33 -7.50
C ALA A 46 -30.19 11.16 -8.27
N ASP A 47 -30.67 10.88 -9.49
CA ASP A 47 -30.26 9.75 -10.32
C ASP A 47 -29.20 10.09 -11.38
N ARG A 48 -28.77 11.36 -11.48
CA ARG A 48 -27.74 11.77 -12.45
C ARG A 48 -26.35 11.70 -11.85
N GLU A 49 -25.36 11.41 -12.69
CA GLU A 49 -23.95 11.56 -12.34
C GLU A 49 -23.68 12.99 -11.86
N TYR A 50 -23.14 13.12 -10.65
CA TYR A 50 -22.98 14.44 -10.02
C TYR A 50 -21.62 15.03 -10.39
N ALA A 51 -21.63 16.04 -11.26
CA ALA A 51 -20.46 16.86 -11.52
C ALA A 51 -20.34 17.94 -10.42
N VAL A 52 -19.42 17.74 -9.48
CA VAL A 52 -19.10 18.74 -8.46
C VAL A 52 -17.90 19.57 -8.95
N PRO A 53 -18.06 20.88 -9.22
CA PRO A 53 -16.93 21.75 -9.53
C PRO A 53 -16.10 21.92 -8.27
N MET A 54 -14.79 21.69 -8.37
CA MET A 54 -13.86 21.90 -7.27
C MET A 54 -13.26 23.29 -7.35
N PRO A 55 -13.43 24.15 -6.33
CA PRO A 55 -12.76 25.44 -6.33
C PRO A 55 -11.24 25.26 -6.24
N GLU A 56 -10.50 26.04 -7.01
CA GLU A 56 -9.03 26.02 -7.02
C GLU A 56 -8.42 26.50 -5.69
N LYS A 57 -9.15 27.36 -4.97
CA LYS A 57 -8.78 27.91 -3.67
C LYS A 57 -8.82 26.83 -2.58
N GLY A 58 -7.76 26.01 -2.52
CA GLY A 58 -7.55 24.97 -1.50
C GLY A 58 -6.93 23.68 -2.04
N THR A 59 -7.06 23.43 -3.33
CA THR A 59 -6.59 22.20 -4.00
C THR A 59 -5.31 22.40 -4.81
N GLY A 60 -4.88 23.65 -4.96
CA GLY A 60 -3.59 23.99 -5.55
C GLY A 60 -2.41 23.23 -4.92
N GLU A 61 -1.58 22.65 -5.78
CA GLU A 61 -0.30 22.10 -5.39
C GLU A 61 0.76 23.21 -5.45
N PRO A 62 1.62 23.37 -4.42
CA PRO A 62 2.73 24.29 -4.52
C PRO A 62 3.69 23.79 -5.60
N SER A 63 3.96 24.65 -6.59
CA SER A 63 4.97 24.39 -7.62
C SER A 63 6.29 25.03 -7.20
N PHE A 64 7.39 24.31 -7.41
CA PHE A 64 8.72 24.88 -7.32
C PHE A 64 9.15 25.24 -8.73
N ASN A 65 9.37 26.53 -8.93
CA ASN A 65 9.98 27.03 -10.15
C ASN A 65 11.42 27.42 -9.86
N ASP A 66 12.27 27.13 -10.83
CA ASP A 66 13.64 27.58 -10.79
C ASP A 66 13.69 29.11 -10.81
N ALA A 67 14.19 29.70 -9.73
CA ALA A 67 14.37 31.15 -9.66
C ALA A 67 15.41 31.58 -10.71
N ARG A 68 14.94 32.21 -11.80
CA ARG A 68 15.79 32.65 -12.92
C ARG A 68 16.76 33.76 -12.52
N ASN A 69 16.41 34.55 -11.50
CA ASN A 69 17.11 35.79 -11.15
C ASN A 69 17.99 35.68 -9.89
N SER A 70 18.06 34.51 -9.24
CA SER A 70 18.82 34.32 -8.00
C SER A 70 19.62 33.02 -8.00
N GLY A 71 20.79 33.04 -7.35
CA GLY A 71 21.68 31.89 -7.20
C GLY A 71 22.80 31.83 -8.25
N ARG A 72 23.82 30.99 -7.99
CA ARG A 72 24.93 30.72 -8.91
C ARG A 72 24.53 29.56 -9.82
N ARG A 73 24.26 29.84 -11.10
CA ARG A 73 23.90 28.84 -12.10
C ARG A 73 25.03 28.69 -13.12
N GLN A 74 25.37 27.44 -13.45
CA GLN A 74 26.27 27.10 -14.55
C GLN A 74 25.44 26.38 -15.60
N HIS A 75 25.45 26.88 -16.83
CA HIS A 75 24.79 26.24 -17.97
C HIS A 75 25.80 26.12 -19.10
N ILE A 76 25.70 25.04 -19.88
CA ILE A 76 26.58 24.78 -21.02
C ILE A 76 25.84 25.23 -22.26
N LEU A 77 26.34 26.27 -22.93
CA LEU A 77 25.82 26.73 -24.21
C LEU A 77 26.58 26.00 -25.33
N PRO A 78 25.90 25.18 -26.16
CA PRO A 78 26.56 24.57 -27.31
C PRO A 78 26.89 25.66 -28.35
N GLY A 79 28.02 25.51 -29.06
CA GLY A 79 28.41 26.42 -30.14
C GLY A 79 29.37 27.55 -29.75
N ASN A 80 30.12 27.41 -28.66
CA ASN A 80 31.18 28.36 -28.32
C ASN A 80 32.29 28.36 -29.40
N LYS A 81 32.45 29.48 -30.11
CA LYS A 81 33.51 29.67 -31.10
C LYS A 81 34.57 30.71 -30.68
N SER A 82 34.32 31.47 -29.61
CA SER A 82 35.09 32.70 -29.32
C SER A 82 35.39 32.97 -27.84
N PHE A 83 34.77 32.27 -26.88
CA PHE A 83 34.93 32.57 -25.45
C PHE A 83 35.90 31.60 -24.77
N SER A 84 36.76 32.13 -23.90
CA SER A 84 37.70 31.36 -23.09
C SER A 84 37.22 31.22 -21.63
N PRO A 85 37.70 30.21 -20.87
CA PRO A 85 37.34 30.06 -19.47
C PRO A 85 37.74 31.29 -18.64
N GLY A 86 36.76 32.01 -18.10
CA GLY A 86 36.98 33.23 -17.29
C GLY A 86 36.30 34.50 -17.85
N ASP A 87 35.86 34.46 -19.10
CA ASP A 87 35.19 35.60 -19.73
C ASP A 87 33.81 35.89 -19.13
N LEU A 88 33.50 37.16 -18.94
CA LEU A 88 32.19 37.64 -18.47
C LEU A 88 31.25 37.81 -19.67
N ILE A 89 30.22 36.97 -19.76
CA ILE A 89 29.18 37.10 -20.78
C ILE A 89 28.15 38.13 -20.31
N PRO A 90 27.81 39.16 -21.11
CA PRO A 90 26.77 40.10 -20.75
C PRO A 90 25.45 39.34 -20.54
N LYS A 91 24.76 39.60 -19.43
CA LYS A 91 23.42 39.04 -19.22
C LYS A 91 22.58 39.43 -20.43
N PRO A 92 21.86 38.48 -21.07
CA PRO A 92 20.96 38.84 -22.15
C PRO A 92 20.07 39.96 -21.61
N GLY A 93 20.07 41.10 -22.31
CA GLY A 93 19.11 42.16 -22.03
C GLY A 93 17.71 41.55 -22.04
N GLN A 94 16.78 42.16 -21.32
CA GLN A 94 15.37 41.78 -21.31
C GLN A 94 14.80 41.97 -22.73
N GLY A 95 15.13 41.05 -23.62
CA GLY A 95 14.65 41.01 -24.99
C GLY A 95 13.21 40.56 -24.91
N GLY A 96 12.31 41.50 -25.20
CA GLY A 96 10.92 41.22 -25.48
C GLY A 96 10.83 40.24 -26.64
N GLY A 97 10.82 38.94 -26.30
CA GLY A 97 10.36 37.91 -27.20
C GLY A 97 8.87 38.15 -27.40
N ALA A 98 8.52 38.72 -28.55
CA ALA A 98 7.18 38.70 -29.12
C ALA A 98 6.81 37.25 -29.47
N GLY A 99 6.64 36.42 -28.44
CA GLY A 99 5.83 35.23 -28.45
C GLY A 99 4.57 35.59 -27.70
N SER A 100 3.47 35.76 -28.44
CA SER A 100 2.14 36.03 -27.92
C SER A 100 1.64 34.87 -27.08
N SER A 101 2.10 34.82 -25.83
CA SER A 101 1.36 34.25 -24.71
C SER A 101 1.86 35.00 -23.49
N SER A 102 1.25 36.15 -23.22
CA SER A 102 1.19 36.62 -21.83
C SER A 102 0.74 35.42 -21.00
N PRO A 103 1.46 35.00 -19.95
CA PRO A 103 0.85 34.21 -18.90
C PRO A 103 -0.28 35.11 -18.41
N GLY A 104 -1.50 34.84 -18.89
CA GLY A 104 -2.65 35.57 -18.43
C GLY A 104 -2.68 35.41 -16.92
N ASP A 105 -2.76 36.52 -16.20
CA ASP A 105 -3.22 36.55 -14.82
C ASP A 105 -4.70 36.11 -14.73
N THR A 106 -5.30 35.78 -15.88
CA THR A 106 -6.40 34.84 -15.97
C THR A 106 -5.89 33.49 -15.50
N VAL A 107 -6.09 33.24 -14.21
CA VAL A 107 -6.29 31.93 -13.63
C VAL A 107 -6.94 31.06 -14.70
N SER A 108 -6.15 30.16 -15.32
CA SER A 108 -6.73 29.13 -16.16
C SER A 108 -7.60 28.34 -15.20
N GLU A 109 -8.91 28.56 -15.30
CA GLU A 109 -9.91 27.70 -14.69
C GLU A 109 -9.71 26.32 -15.32
N ASP A 110 -8.77 25.55 -14.79
CA ASP A 110 -8.82 24.11 -14.96
C ASP A 110 -9.96 23.68 -14.04
N ASP A 111 -11.16 23.82 -14.60
CA ASP A 111 -12.46 23.61 -14.00
C ASP A 111 -12.63 22.10 -13.78
N PHE A 112 -11.86 21.55 -12.83
CA PHE A 112 -11.86 20.13 -12.62
C PHE A 112 -13.17 19.72 -11.95
N ARG A 113 -14.01 19.05 -12.72
CA ARG A 113 -15.27 18.47 -12.25
C ARG A 113 -15.02 17.05 -11.78
N PHE A 114 -15.35 16.77 -10.52
CA PHE A 114 -15.44 15.40 -10.05
C PHE A 114 -16.79 14.84 -10.45
N VAL A 115 -16.78 13.72 -11.16
CA VAL A 115 -17.99 12.96 -11.45
C VAL A 115 -18.15 11.93 -10.33
N LEU A 116 -19.11 12.15 -9.44
CA LEU A 116 -19.44 11.23 -8.37
C LEU A 116 -20.67 10.41 -8.72
N SER A 117 -20.62 9.13 -8.35
CA SER A 117 -21.80 8.28 -8.30
C SER A 117 -22.71 8.66 -7.13
N ARG A 118 -23.99 8.28 -7.22
CA ARG A 118 -24.97 8.45 -6.12
C ARG A 118 -24.47 7.83 -4.81
N GLU A 119 -23.88 6.66 -4.92
CA GLU A 119 -23.31 5.91 -3.81
C GLU A 119 -22.20 6.68 -3.09
N GLU A 120 -21.28 7.25 -3.87
CA GLU A 120 -20.18 8.06 -3.35
C GLU A 120 -20.67 9.35 -2.67
N VAL A 121 -21.69 10.01 -3.23
CA VAL A 121 -22.29 11.19 -2.60
C VAL A 121 -22.91 10.83 -1.24
N LEU A 122 -23.65 9.72 -1.15
CA LEU A 122 -24.23 9.24 0.09
C LEU A 122 -23.15 8.88 1.12
N ASP A 123 -22.05 8.27 0.69
CA ASP A 123 -20.93 8.01 1.58
C ASP A 123 -20.34 9.29 2.15
N LEU A 124 -20.03 10.29 1.31
CA LEU A 124 -19.49 11.57 1.79
C LEU A 124 -20.43 12.26 2.77
N PHE A 125 -21.74 12.20 2.51
CA PHE A 125 -22.74 12.79 3.37
C PHE A 125 -22.83 12.09 4.73
N PHE A 126 -22.88 10.75 4.73
CA PHE A 126 -23.01 9.96 5.95
C PHE A 126 -21.74 9.93 6.81
N GLU A 127 -20.58 10.32 6.28
CA GLU A 127 -19.31 10.34 7.03
C GLU A 127 -19.35 11.22 8.29
N ASP A 128 -20.05 12.34 8.26
CA ASP A 128 -20.18 13.24 9.41
C ASP A 128 -21.21 12.78 10.44
N LEU A 129 -22.06 11.83 10.05
CA LEU A 129 -23.13 11.30 10.90
C LEU A 129 -22.70 10.02 11.63
N GLU A 130 -21.51 9.49 11.29
CA GLU A 130 -20.88 8.38 12.01
C GLU A 130 -20.63 8.76 13.46
N LEU A 131 -20.99 7.84 14.36
CA LEU A 131 -20.63 7.96 15.76
C LEU A 131 -19.10 7.86 15.85
N PRO A 132 -18.43 8.81 16.50
CA PRO A 132 -17.00 8.69 16.77
C PRO A 132 -16.73 7.44 17.60
N ASP A 133 -15.53 6.87 17.47
CA ASP A 133 -15.08 5.76 18.30
C ASP A 133 -15.05 6.19 19.79
N MET A 134 -16.18 6.03 20.48
CA MET A 134 -16.28 6.39 21.89
C MET A 134 -15.44 5.43 22.74
N VAL A 135 -14.68 5.99 23.69
CA VAL A 135 -14.00 5.22 24.72
C VAL A 135 -15.07 4.54 25.58
N LYS A 136 -15.18 3.22 25.44
CA LYS A 136 -16.23 2.42 26.12
C LYS A 136 -15.91 2.37 27.61
N LEU A 137 -16.68 3.10 28.42
CA LEU A 137 -16.39 3.25 29.85
C LEU A 137 -16.82 2.06 30.70
N ASN A 138 -17.81 1.26 30.28
CA ASN A 138 -18.20 0.00 30.94
C ASN A 138 -19.16 -0.79 30.04
N LEU A 139 -18.77 -1.99 29.58
CA LEU A 139 -19.69 -3.01 29.05
C LEU A 139 -19.14 -4.37 29.46
N LYS A 140 -20.02 -5.26 29.93
CA LYS A 140 -19.69 -6.67 30.15
C LYS A 140 -19.41 -7.27 28.76
N GLU A 141 -18.15 -7.26 28.34
CA GLU A 141 -17.73 -7.54 26.97
C GLU A 141 -17.92 -9.01 26.62
N ILE A 142 -18.75 -9.31 25.62
CA ILE A 142 -18.67 -10.57 24.89
C ILE A 142 -17.54 -10.40 23.88
N LEU A 143 -16.32 -10.77 24.29
CA LEU A 143 -15.15 -10.72 23.42
C LEU A 143 -15.24 -11.83 22.36
N ALA A 144 -15.47 -11.47 21.10
CA ALA A 144 -15.13 -12.38 20.01
C ALA A 144 -13.64 -12.25 19.71
N PHE A 145 -12.95 -13.38 19.58
CA PHE A 145 -11.54 -13.40 19.22
C PHE A 145 -11.39 -13.69 17.73
N LYS A 146 -10.56 -12.89 17.05
CA LYS A 146 -10.08 -13.22 15.71
C LYS A 146 -8.61 -13.61 15.78
N SER A 147 -8.29 -14.71 15.13
CA SER A 147 -6.91 -15.15 14.97
C SER A 147 -6.17 -14.18 14.03
N GLN A 148 -5.14 -13.51 14.53
CA GLN A 148 -4.29 -12.64 13.72
C GLN A 148 -2.83 -13.13 13.77
N ARG A 149 -2.15 -13.06 12.62
CA ARG A 149 -0.74 -13.45 12.53
C ARG A 149 0.12 -12.55 13.42
N ALA A 150 0.79 -13.16 14.40
CA ALA A 150 1.61 -12.50 15.42
C ALA A 150 3.10 -12.75 15.25
N GLY A 151 3.51 -13.56 14.26
CA GLY A 151 4.91 -13.77 13.91
C GLY A 151 5.26 -15.24 13.74
N PHE A 152 6.35 -15.66 14.39
CA PHE A 152 6.85 -17.03 14.33
C PHE A 152 7.09 -17.61 15.72
N ALA A 153 6.86 -18.91 15.86
CA ALA A 153 7.16 -19.68 17.07
C ALA A 153 8.14 -20.82 16.75
N THR A 154 8.85 -21.32 17.76
CA THR A 154 9.73 -22.49 17.66
C THR A 154 8.95 -23.80 17.70
N THR A 155 7.79 -23.80 18.35
CA THR A 155 6.89 -24.95 18.49
C THR A 155 5.49 -24.58 17.98
N GLY A 156 4.73 -25.57 17.51
CA GLY A 156 3.38 -25.37 16.99
C GLY A 156 2.84 -26.61 16.28
N SER A 157 1.59 -26.51 15.81
CA SER A 157 0.98 -27.56 14.98
C SER A 157 1.74 -27.70 13.65
N PRO A 158 1.98 -28.94 13.14
CA PRO A 158 2.59 -29.17 11.83
C PRO A 158 1.92 -28.42 10.67
N THR A 159 0.61 -28.16 10.77
CA THR A 159 -0.15 -27.38 9.77
C THR A 159 0.34 -25.94 9.65
N ASN A 160 0.91 -25.38 10.73
CA ASN A 160 1.38 -24.01 10.77
C ASN A 160 2.88 -23.87 10.46
N ILE A 161 3.57 -24.91 9.99
CA ILE A 161 5.00 -24.82 9.67
C ILE A 161 5.27 -23.72 8.64
N ASN A 162 6.22 -22.84 8.95
CA ASN A 162 6.75 -21.88 8.01
C ASN A 162 7.95 -22.48 7.27
N VAL A 163 7.71 -23.02 6.09
CA VAL A 163 8.74 -23.69 5.27
C VAL A 163 9.87 -22.72 4.90
N ALA A 164 9.55 -21.50 4.47
CA ALA A 164 10.56 -20.53 4.02
C ALA A 164 11.57 -20.16 5.12
N ARG A 165 11.08 -19.87 6.34
CA ARG A 165 11.95 -19.53 7.47
C ARG A 165 12.69 -20.74 8.00
N THR A 166 12.05 -21.92 8.03
CA THR A 166 12.69 -23.19 8.40
C THR A 166 13.86 -23.51 7.47
N MET A 167 13.65 -23.41 6.16
CA MET A 167 14.68 -23.66 5.15
C MET A 167 15.81 -22.63 5.22
N ARG A 168 15.50 -21.36 5.51
CA ARG A 168 16.52 -20.33 5.71
C ARG A 168 17.42 -20.64 6.91
N ASN A 169 16.84 -21.04 8.04
CA ASN A 169 17.59 -21.43 9.24
C ASN A 169 18.45 -22.68 8.97
N SER A 170 17.86 -23.72 8.38
CA SER A 170 18.58 -24.93 7.97
C SER A 170 19.74 -24.62 7.03
N HIS A 171 19.55 -23.73 6.05
CA HIS A 171 20.60 -23.34 5.13
C HIS A 171 21.76 -22.63 5.85
N GLY A 172 21.45 -21.66 6.72
CA GLY A 172 22.45 -20.97 7.55
C GLY A 172 23.24 -21.94 8.43
N ARG A 173 22.57 -22.90 9.08
CA ARG A 173 23.21 -23.94 9.90
C ARG A 173 24.13 -24.83 9.08
N ARG A 174 23.69 -25.25 7.88
CA ARG A 174 24.51 -26.08 6.97
C ARG A 174 25.77 -25.36 6.52
N ILE A 175 25.70 -24.05 6.27
CA ILE A 175 26.86 -23.21 5.97
C ILE A 175 27.80 -23.17 7.18
N ALA A 176 27.27 -22.86 8.37
CA ALA A 176 28.06 -22.73 9.60
C ALA A 176 28.81 -24.03 9.96
N LEU A 177 28.14 -25.18 9.84
CA LEU A 177 28.72 -26.50 10.13
C LEU A 177 29.57 -27.06 8.96
N ARG A 178 29.66 -26.32 7.85
CA ARG A 178 30.34 -26.71 6.60
C ARG A 178 29.90 -28.10 6.14
N ARG A 179 28.59 -28.28 5.96
CA ARG A 179 28.05 -29.51 5.37
C ARG A 179 28.58 -29.64 3.93
N PRO A 180 29.19 -30.79 3.55
CA PRO A 180 29.59 -31.04 2.17
C PRO A 180 28.42 -30.86 1.21
N LYS A 181 28.65 -30.21 0.05
CA LYS A 181 27.61 -30.05 -0.96
C LYS A 181 27.39 -31.38 -1.68
N GLN A 182 26.18 -31.55 -2.24
CA GLN A 182 25.89 -32.71 -3.08
C GLN A 182 26.87 -32.79 -4.26
N ALA A 183 27.14 -31.67 -4.92
CA ALA A 183 28.04 -31.59 -6.06
C ALA A 183 29.46 -32.09 -5.74
N ASP A 184 29.99 -31.80 -4.54
CA ASP A 184 31.33 -32.24 -4.14
C ASP A 184 31.37 -33.77 -4.00
N VAL A 185 30.31 -34.35 -3.43
CA VAL A 185 30.17 -35.81 -3.25
C VAL A 185 30.01 -36.50 -4.61
N ASP A 186 29.17 -35.94 -5.48
CA ASP A 186 28.93 -36.48 -6.83
C ASP A 186 30.19 -36.38 -7.71
N ALA A 187 30.98 -35.30 -7.55
CA ALA A 187 32.24 -35.14 -8.27
C ALA A 187 33.26 -36.22 -7.87
N ILE A 188 33.39 -36.53 -6.57
CA ILE A 188 34.27 -37.62 -6.11
C ILE A 188 33.74 -38.98 -6.59
N ALA A 189 32.44 -39.21 -6.52
CA ALA A 189 31.83 -40.43 -7.05
C ALA A 189 32.11 -40.61 -8.56
N GLY A 190 31.98 -39.54 -9.34
CA GLY A 190 32.31 -39.52 -10.76
C GLY A 190 33.79 -39.79 -11.04
N GLN A 191 34.70 -39.23 -10.23
CA GLN A 191 36.14 -39.51 -10.34
C GLN A 191 36.47 -40.98 -10.05
N ILE A 192 35.84 -41.57 -9.04
CA ILE A 192 35.98 -43.00 -8.73
C ILE A 192 35.51 -43.82 -9.92
N ALA A 193 34.31 -43.55 -10.45
CA ALA A 193 33.76 -44.27 -11.59
C ALA A 193 34.63 -44.16 -12.85
N ALA A 194 35.19 -42.97 -13.13
CA ALA A 194 36.08 -42.76 -14.27
C ALA A 194 37.40 -43.54 -14.14
N LEU A 195 38.00 -43.55 -12.94
CA LEU A 195 39.25 -44.29 -12.69
C LEU A 195 39.03 -45.81 -12.64
N ASP A 196 37.87 -46.26 -12.18
CA ASP A 196 37.49 -47.68 -12.20
C ASP A 196 37.28 -48.22 -13.63
N SER A 197 37.00 -47.34 -14.61
CA SER A 197 36.87 -47.71 -16.03
C SER A 197 38.20 -47.82 -16.80
N GLN A 198 39.30 -47.33 -16.22
CA GLN A 198 40.63 -47.37 -16.83
C GLN A 198 41.39 -48.67 -16.47
N PRO A 199 42.34 -49.13 -17.31
CA PRO A 199 43.13 -50.32 -17.00
C PRO A 199 43.91 -50.16 -15.68
N ALA A 200 43.92 -51.23 -14.87
CA ALA A 200 44.34 -51.19 -13.47
C ALA A 200 45.86 -51.06 -13.25
N SER A 201 46.40 -49.84 -13.40
CA SER A 201 47.75 -49.49 -12.93
C SER A 201 47.82 -49.41 -11.40
N ALA A 202 49.00 -49.67 -10.83
CA ALA A 202 49.25 -49.54 -9.38
C ALA A 202 48.96 -48.12 -8.87
N ALA A 203 49.28 -47.09 -9.67
CA ALA A 203 48.98 -45.70 -9.36
C ALA A 203 47.47 -45.41 -9.34
N THR A 204 46.73 -45.96 -10.31
CA THR A 204 45.26 -45.83 -10.38
C THR A 204 44.59 -46.46 -9.16
N ARG A 205 45.05 -47.64 -8.74
CA ARG A 205 44.54 -48.33 -7.54
C ARG A 205 44.74 -47.53 -6.26
N LEU A 206 45.93 -46.95 -6.06
CA LEU A 206 46.21 -46.08 -4.92
C LEU A 206 45.29 -44.85 -4.93
N ARG A 207 45.13 -44.20 -6.09
CA ARG A 207 44.30 -42.99 -6.21
C ARG A 207 42.81 -43.27 -5.92
N VAL A 208 42.28 -44.38 -6.43
CA VAL A 208 40.90 -44.81 -6.13
C VAL A 208 40.72 -45.09 -4.64
N ALA A 209 41.69 -45.72 -3.99
CA ALA A 209 41.63 -45.97 -2.54
C ALA A 209 41.57 -44.67 -1.72
N ASP A 210 42.35 -43.65 -2.11
CA ASP A 210 42.33 -42.33 -1.45
C ASP A 210 41.00 -41.60 -1.68
N LEU A 211 40.48 -41.62 -2.91
CA LEU A 211 39.18 -41.02 -3.23
C LEU A 211 38.03 -41.69 -2.48
N ARG A 212 38.07 -43.03 -2.32
CA ARG A 212 37.08 -43.76 -1.51
C ARG A 212 37.13 -43.35 -0.04
N LYS A 213 38.33 -43.18 0.55
CA LYS A 213 38.47 -42.66 1.93
C LYS A 213 37.90 -41.25 2.06
N GLU A 214 38.13 -40.39 1.06
CA GLU A 214 37.60 -39.04 1.06
C GLU A 214 36.07 -39.02 0.90
N PHE A 215 35.53 -39.84 0.00
CA PHE A 215 34.10 -40.03 -0.18
C PHE A 215 33.42 -40.44 1.13
N GLU A 216 33.95 -41.45 1.82
CA GLU A 216 33.44 -41.87 3.12
C GLU A 216 33.50 -40.77 4.18
N ARG A 217 34.57 -39.97 4.19
CA ARG A 217 34.70 -38.82 5.11
C ARG A 217 33.59 -37.79 4.86
N LEU A 218 33.32 -37.45 3.60
CA LEU A 218 32.26 -36.50 3.25
C LEU A 218 30.88 -37.07 3.59
N GLU A 219 30.62 -38.34 3.27
CA GLU A 219 29.37 -39.04 3.58
C GLU A 219 29.10 -39.08 5.10
N ARG A 220 30.09 -39.46 5.91
CA ARG A 220 29.95 -39.46 7.39
C ARG A 220 29.62 -38.06 7.92
N ARG A 221 30.30 -37.03 7.43
CA ARG A 221 30.03 -35.64 7.84
C ARG A 221 28.64 -35.17 7.42
N ARG A 222 28.22 -35.58 6.23
CA ARG A 222 26.91 -35.25 5.65
C ARG A 222 25.75 -35.98 6.34
N LYS A 223 25.98 -37.19 6.88
CA LYS A 223 25.02 -37.91 7.74
C LYS A 223 24.88 -37.27 9.12
N ARG A 224 25.99 -36.80 9.72
CA ARG A 224 25.97 -36.12 11.03
C ARG A 224 25.21 -34.80 11.02
N ILE A 225 25.33 -34.02 9.94
CA ILE A 225 24.63 -32.75 9.82
C ILE A 225 23.33 -33.02 9.07
N ALA A 226 22.17 -33.03 9.75
CA ALA A 226 20.87 -33.23 9.10
C ALA A 226 20.51 -32.12 8.09
N TYR A 227 19.65 -32.42 7.12
CA TYR A 227 19.26 -31.44 6.10
C TYR A 227 18.31 -30.40 6.69
N VAL A 228 17.30 -30.86 7.44
CA VAL A 228 16.46 -30.04 8.33
C VAL A 228 16.55 -30.66 9.71
N ASP A 229 16.84 -29.84 10.71
CA ASP A 229 16.85 -30.22 12.12
C ASP A 229 15.56 -29.73 12.80
N PRO A 230 15.01 -30.45 13.81
CA PRO A 230 13.94 -29.92 14.64
C PRO A 230 14.18 -28.50 15.18
N ILE A 231 15.43 -28.15 15.47
CA ILE A 231 15.81 -26.80 15.95
C ILE A 231 15.59 -25.71 14.88
N ASP A 232 15.72 -26.08 13.60
CA ASP A 232 15.57 -25.17 12.47
C ASP A 232 14.08 -24.85 12.20
N ILE A 233 13.16 -25.72 12.64
CA ILE A 233 11.73 -25.62 12.38
C ILE A 233 11.16 -24.37 13.04
N ARG A 234 10.37 -23.63 12.26
CA ARG A 234 9.60 -22.47 12.73
C ARG A 234 8.16 -22.59 12.27
N PHE A 235 7.24 -22.18 13.13
CA PHE A 235 5.81 -22.18 12.90
C PHE A 235 5.29 -20.76 12.78
N ASN A 236 4.25 -20.54 11.99
CA ASN A 236 3.50 -19.29 11.99
C ASN A 236 2.73 -19.20 13.31
N ARG A 237 2.96 -18.12 14.05
CA ARG A 237 2.26 -17.83 15.29
C ARG A 237 1.04 -16.96 14.99
N PHE A 238 -0.09 -17.35 15.55
CA PHE A 238 -1.32 -16.57 15.52
C PHE A 238 -1.75 -16.31 16.96
N ASP A 239 -1.98 -15.05 17.27
CA ASP A 239 -2.48 -14.66 18.59
C ASP A 239 -3.94 -14.22 18.45
N PRO A 240 -4.80 -14.59 19.41
CA PRO A 240 -6.17 -14.12 19.43
C PRO A 240 -6.16 -12.63 19.74
N ARG A 241 -6.68 -11.82 18.82
CA ARG A 241 -6.96 -10.41 19.08
C ARG A 241 -8.45 -10.23 19.37
N PRO A 242 -8.81 -9.54 20.45
CA PRO A 242 -10.20 -9.22 20.72
C PRO A 242 -10.72 -8.33 19.58
N LEU A 243 -11.80 -8.76 18.94
CA LEU A 243 -12.61 -7.89 18.10
C LEU A 243 -13.58 -7.15 19.03
N PRO A 244 -13.61 -5.81 18.98
CA PRO A 244 -14.59 -5.05 19.73
C PRO A 244 -15.98 -5.32 19.15
N ASN A 245 -16.76 -6.17 19.79
CA ASN A 245 -18.15 -6.38 19.44
C ASN A 245 -19.01 -5.34 20.18
N ALA A 246 -19.55 -4.37 19.44
CA ALA A 246 -20.67 -3.57 19.92
C ALA A 246 -21.88 -3.86 19.02
N SER A 247 -22.62 -4.91 19.34
CA SER A 247 -23.93 -5.13 18.72
C SER A 247 -24.92 -4.18 19.36
N ALA A 248 -25.30 -3.13 18.62
CA ALA A 248 -26.40 -2.23 18.99
C ALA A 248 -27.66 -2.61 18.22
N VAL A 249 -28.82 -2.56 18.87
CA VAL A 249 -30.12 -2.74 18.24
C VAL A 249 -30.83 -1.39 18.22
N MET A 250 -31.33 -0.98 17.05
CA MET A 250 -32.08 0.27 16.88
C MET A 250 -33.56 -0.04 16.74
N PHE A 251 -34.37 0.47 17.67
CA PHE A 251 -35.83 0.40 17.60
C PHE A 251 -36.37 1.73 17.08
N CYS A 252 -37.09 1.69 15.94
CA CYS A 252 -37.81 2.85 15.40
C CYS A 252 -39.29 2.73 15.78
N LEU A 253 -39.74 3.56 16.72
CA LEU A 253 -41.13 3.61 17.19
C LEU A 253 -41.73 4.96 16.81
N MET A 254 -42.99 4.98 16.35
CA MET A 254 -43.72 6.19 15.99
C MET A 254 -45.04 6.23 16.75
N ASP A 255 -45.38 7.38 17.32
CA ASP A 255 -46.69 7.62 17.92
C ASP A 255 -47.74 7.84 16.80
N VAL A 256 -48.99 7.40 17.03
CA VAL A 256 -50.09 7.52 16.06
C VAL A 256 -51.19 8.46 16.60
N SER A 257 -50.96 9.09 17.75
CA SER A 257 -51.89 10.01 18.41
C SER A 257 -52.28 11.24 17.57
N GLY A 258 -53.33 11.95 17.98
CA GLY A 258 -53.95 13.06 17.22
C GLY A 258 -53.03 14.26 16.97
N SER A 259 -51.89 14.38 17.67
CA SER A 259 -50.87 15.41 17.42
C SER A 259 -49.89 15.03 16.29
N MET A 260 -49.87 13.76 15.86
CA MET A 260 -49.11 13.29 14.70
C MET A 260 -49.95 13.40 13.43
N GLY A 261 -49.93 14.58 12.83
CA GLY A 261 -50.50 14.84 11.51
C GLY A 261 -49.79 14.06 10.40
N GLU A 262 -50.32 14.16 9.18
CA GLU A 262 -49.75 13.47 8.01
C GLU A 262 -48.32 13.93 7.71
N ARG A 263 -48.03 15.22 7.88
CA ARG A 263 -46.71 15.80 7.64
C ARG A 263 -45.65 15.23 8.59
N GLU A 264 -45.96 15.15 9.88
CA GLU A 264 -45.05 14.63 10.90
C GLU A 264 -44.81 13.13 10.71
N LYS A 265 -45.86 12.38 10.36
CA LYS A 265 -45.77 10.95 10.01
C LYS A 265 -44.89 10.72 8.78
N ASP A 266 -45.05 11.52 7.74
CA ASP A 266 -44.23 11.42 6.53
C ASP A 266 -42.77 11.78 6.78
N LEU A 267 -42.51 12.81 7.60
CA LEU A 267 -41.15 13.18 8.00
C LEU A 267 -40.49 12.06 8.81
N ALA A 268 -41.20 11.46 9.77
CA ALA A 268 -40.70 10.38 10.59
C ALA A 268 -40.42 9.10 9.76
N LYS A 269 -41.29 8.75 8.81
CA LYS A 269 -41.04 7.64 7.87
C LYS A 269 -39.78 7.87 7.04
N ARG A 270 -39.61 9.07 6.47
CA ARG A 270 -38.40 9.43 5.70
C ARG A 270 -37.14 9.37 6.57
N PHE A 271 -37.23 9.84 7.80
CA PHE A 271 -36.12 9.78 8.76
C PHE A 271 -35.73 8.32 9.08
N PHE A 272 -36.69 7.43 9.35
CA PHE A 272 -36.38 6.01 9.61
C PHE A 272 -35.74 5.31 8.41
N VAL A 273 -36.20 5.61 7.19
CA VAL A 273 -35.58 5.07 5.97
C VAL A 273 -34.14 5.58 5.81
N LEU A 274 -33.91 6.88 6.03
CA LEU A 274 -32.56 7.46 6.00
C LEU A 274 -31.65 6.86 7.06
N LEU A 275 -32.15 6.67 8.28
CA LEU A 275 -31.41 6.04 9.38
C LEU A 275 -31.07 4.58 9.07
N HIS A 276 -31.99 3.82 8.48
CA HIS A 276 -31.73 2.44 8.06
C HIS A 276 -30.65 2.37 6.97
N LEU A 277 -30.73 3.25 5.96
CA LEU A 277 -29.72 3.34 4.91
C LEU A 277 -28.35 3.75 5.47
N PHE A 278 -28.33 4.68 6.42
CA PHE A 278 -27.12 5.11 7.12
C PHE A 278 -26.47 3.93 7.87
N LEU A 279 -27.23 3.23 8.71
CA LEU A 279 -26.72 2.10 9.50
C LEU A 279 -26.18 0.99 8.60
N LYS A 280 -26.95 0.54 7.60
CA LYS A 280 -26.57 -0.55 6.69
C LYS A 280 -25.29 -0.24 5.89
N ARG A 281 -25.01 1.04 5.63
CA ARG A 281 -23.87 1.45 4.81
C ARG A 281 -22.61 1.71 5.63
N ARG A 282 -22.74 2.09 6.91
CA ARG A 282 -21.59 2.44 7.77
C ARG A 282 -21.23 1.39 8.83
N TYR A 283 -22.19 0.56 9.27
CA TYR A 283 -22.01 -0.45 10.32
C TYR A 283 -22.44 -1.84 9.85
#